data_AF-A0A6I9NPU2-F1
#
_entry.id   AF-A0A6I9NPU2-F1
#
_cell.length_a   1.000
_cell.length_b   1.000
_cell.length_c   1.000
_cell.angle_alpha   90.00
_cell.angle_beta   90.00
_cell.angle_gamma   90.00
#
_symmetry.space_group_name_H-M   'P 1'
#
loop_
_entity.id
_entity.type
_entity.pdbx_description
1 polymer ?
#
loop_
_entity_poly.entity_id
_entity_poly.type
_entity_poly.pdbx_seq_one_letter_code
_entity_poly.pdbx_strand_id
1 'polypeptide(L)'
;MELEFVDDPNFKYQVNYSSSAVQIPTDIYKGSPTILNELNWTQALEKVFIENRRDDSSLRWQVFGSATGVTRYYPATPWRAPKKIDLYDVRRRPWYIQGASSPKDMVIIVDVSGSVSGLTLKLMKNSVIEMLETLSDDDYVNVAKFNEKAAAVVPCFKTLVQANNRNKEIFKKAVCDMSAKGTTDYKSGFTFAFEQLLNESSAPRANCNKMIMMFTDGGEDRAQDIFEKYNWPNKTVRVFTFSVGQHNYDVTPLQWIACANKAAPL
;
A
#
# COMPACT_ATOMS: atom_id res chain seq x y z
N MET A 1 -6.35 31.51 25.06
CA MET A 1 -6.02 32.32 23.87
C MET A 1 -7.05 31.93 22.83
N GLU A 2 -7.97 32.83 22.48
CA GLU A 2 -8.93 32.56 21.41
C GLU A 2 -8.19 32.58 20.07
N LEU A 3 -8.39 31.54 19.26
CA LEU A 3 -7.82 31.47 17.93
C LEU A 3 -8.71 32.30 17.00
N GLU A 4 -8.18 33.41 16.48
CA GLU A 4 -8.86 34.19 15.45
C GLU A 4 -8.68 33.51 14.09
N PHE A 5 -9.79 33.27 13.39
CA PHE A 5 -9.77 32.77 12.03
C PHE A 5 -10.25 33.87 11.08
N VAL A 6 -9.52 34.05 9.98
CA VAL A 6 -9.78 35.07 8.98
C VAL A 6 -10.16 34.39 7.67
N ASP A 7 -11.17 34.90 6.99
CA ASP A 7 -11.54 34.43 5.65
C ASP A 7 -10.46 34.81 4.63
N ASP A 8 -9.88 33.80 3.97
CA ASP A 8 -8.88 34.02 2.93
C ASP A 8 -9.38 33.55 1.55
N PRO A 9 -9.43 34.45 0.54
CA PRO A 9 -9.94 34.14 -0.79
C PRO A 9 -9.07 33.15 -1.56
N ASN A 10 -7.77 33.02 -1.24
CA ASN A 10 -6.94 31.99 -1.83
C ASN A 10 -7.43 30.63 -1.35
N PHE A 11 -7.62 30.45 -0.05
CA PHE A 11 -8.00 29.16 0.52
C PHE A 11 -9.49 28.84 0.37
N LYS A 12 -10.36 29.85 0.23
CA LYS A 12 -11.82 29.72 0.29
C LYS A 12 -12.31 29.12 1.61
N TYR A 13 -11.53 29.31 2.67
CA TYR A 13 -11.78 28.83 4.03
C TYR A 13 -11.32 29.88 5.05
N GLN A 14 -11.85 29.75 6.26
CA GLN A 14 -11.39 30.47 7.43
C GLN A 14 -10.06 29.87 7.92
N VAL A 15 -9.02 30.67 7.91
CA VAL A 15 -7.66 30.25 8.24
C VAL A 15 -7.06 31.10 9.35
N ASN A 16 -6.18 30.50 10.13
CA ASN A 16 -5.40 31.15 11.17
C ASN A 16 -3.92 31.08 10.77
N TYR A 17 -3.31 32.25 10.59
CA TYR A 17 -1.92 32.40 10.16
C TYR A 17 -0.91 32.41 11.32
N SER A 18 -1.39 32.42 12.56
CA SER A 18 -0.57 32.44 13.77
C SER A 18 -0.16 31.04 14.23
N SER A 19 -0.87 30.00 13.76
CA SER A 19 -0.61 28.62 14.18
C SER A 19 -0.83 27.63 13.04
N SER A 20 -0.30 26.43 13.23
CA SER A 20 -0.52 25.24 12.41
C SER A 20 -1.60 24.36 13.02
N ALA A 21 -2.35 23.66 12.17
CA ALA A 21 -3.32 22.68 12.61
C ALA A 21 -2.75 21.27 12.48
N VAL A 22 -3.25 20.36 13.32
CA VAL A 22 -2.86 18.96 13.33
C VAL A 22 -4.09 18.09 13.09
N GLN A 23 -3.99 17.16 12.15
CA GLN A 23 -4.96 16.10 11.93
C GLN A 23 -4.35 14.76 12.35
N ILE A 24 -5.12 14.01 13.15
CA ILE A 24 -4.79 12.66 13.61
C ILE A 24 -5.90 11.75 13.07
N PRO A 25 -5.56 10.64 12.40
CA PRO A 25 -6.53 9.64 11.97
C PRO A 25 -7.42 9.14 13.11
N THR A 26 -8.69 8.84 12.82
CA THR A 26 -9.70 8.51 13.83
C THR A 26 -9.44 7.21 14.57
N ASP A 27 -8.66 6.30 13.98
CA ASP A 27 -8.23 5.02 14.54
C ASP A 27 -6.97 5.11 15.42
N ILE A 28 -6.31 6.27 15.46
CA ILE A 28 -5.08 6.50 16.23
C ILE A 28 -5.38 7.23 17.55
N TYR A 29 -4.94 6.65 18.67
CA TYR A 29 -5.10 7.28 19.98
C TYR A 29 -4.14 8.45 20.16
N LYS A 30 -4.71 9.66 20.21
CA LYS A 30 -3.98 10.94 20.37
C LYS A 30 -3.10 11.05 21.64
N GLY A 31 -3.43 10.31 22.69
CA GLY A 31 -2.67 10.33 23.96
C GLY A 31 -1.51 9.34 24.03
N SER A 32 -1.26 8.59 22.94
CA SER A 32 -0.13 7.66 22.89
C SER A 32 1.20 8.42 23.01
N PRO A 33 2.17 7.93 23.80
CA PRO A 33 3.48 8.57 23.92
C PRO A 33 4.17 8.80 22.57
N THR A 34 4.01 7.87 21.62
CA THR A 34 4.53 8.02 20.25
C THR A 34 3.95 9.24 19.55
N ILE A 35 2.64 9.46 19.68
CA ILE A 35 1.96 10.59 19.06
C ILE A 35 2.31 11.90 19.79
N LEU A 36 2.36 11.89 21.12
CA LEU A 36 2.74 13.07 21.89
C LEU A 36 4.17 13.54 21.57
N ASN A 37 5.10 12.60 21.44
CA ASN A 37 6.46 12.91 21.01
C ASN A 37 6.47 13.51 19.60
N GLU A 38 5.67 12.96 18.68
CA GLU A 38 5.52 13.49 17.33
C GLU A 38 5.01 14.93 17.32
N LEU A 39 3.99 15.22 18.12
CA LEU A 39 3.43 16.57 18.25
C LEU A 39 4.45 17.56 18.81
N ASN A 40 5.27 17.12 19.77
CA ASN A 40 6.28 17.93 20.43
C ASN A 40 7.40 18.35 19.45
N TRP A 41 8.01 17.41 18.74
CA TRP A 41 9.11 17.75 17.84
C TRP A 41 8.61 18.46 16.56
N THR A 42 7.43 18.09 16.04
CA THR A 42 6.86 18.74 14.84
C THR A 42 6.41 20.17 15.10
N GLN A 43 6.30 20.60 16.36
CA GLN A 43 5.98 21.99 16.69
C GLN A 43 6.99 22.97 16.12
N ALA A 44 8.27 22.57 15.99
CA ALA A 44 9.31 23.41 15.41
C ALA A 44 9.02 23.81 13.94
N LEU A 45 8.22 23.02 13.21
CA LEU A 45 7.87 23.29 11.81
C LEU A 45 6.96 24.52 11.66
N GLU A 46 6.22 24.90 12.70
CA GLU A 46 5.30 26.04 12.64
C GLU A 46 6.03 27.34 12.31
N LYS A 47 7.19 27.57 12.94
CA LYS A 47 8.03 28.74 12.68
C LYS A 47 8.47 28.77 11.21
N VAL A 48 8.91 27.63 10.67
CA VAL A 48 9.34 27.49 9.28
C VAL A 48 8.17 27.73 8.31
N PHE A 49 6.98 27.22 8.61
CA PHE A 49 5.79 27.44 7.78
C PHE A 49 5.40 28.92 7.71
N ILE A 50 5.47 29.62 8.84
CA ILE A 50 5.21 31.06 8.91
C ILE A 50 6.26 31.83 8.12
N GLU A 51 7.54 31.47 8.23
CA GLU A 51 8.65 32.09 7.49
C GLU A 51 8.47 31.89 5.97
N ASN A 52 8.23 30.67 5.51
CA ASN A 52 7.99 30.38 4.08
C ASN A 52 6.85 31.25 3.50
N ARG A 53 5.77 31.45 4.25
CA ARG A 53 4.62 32.26 3.84
C ARG A 53 4.93 33.76 3.84
N ARG A 54 5.80 34.22 4.75
CA ARG A 54 6.28 35.61 4.77
C ARG A 54 7.14 35.90 3.55
N ASP A 55 7.93 34.92 3.13
CA ASP A 55 8.77 35.02 1.93
C ASP A 55 7.93 34.94 0.64
N ASP A 56 6.92 34.05 0.61
CA ASP A 56 6.00 33.91 -0.51
C ASP A 56 4.53 33.86 -0.08
N SER A 57 3.85 35.00 -0.25
CA SER A 57 2.43 35.18 0.04
C SER A 57 1.49 34.54 -1.00
N SER A 58 2.00 33.81 -1.99
CA SER A 58 1.21 33.01 -2.92
C SER A 58 1.12 31.53 -2.54
N LEU A 59 1.97 31.07 -1.60
CA LEU A 59 2.00 29.68 -1.14
C LEU A 59 0.64 29.17 -0.65
N ARG A 60 0.28 27.98 -1.09
CA ARG A 60 -0.92 27.26 -0.65
C ARG A 60 -0.62 26.50 0.66
N TRP A 61 -1.34 25.40 0.88
CA TRP A 61 -1.15 24.55 2.04
C TRP A 61 0.29 24.05 2.12
N GLN A 62 0.92 24.28 3.27
CA GLN A 62 2.16 23.62 3.64
C GLN A 62 1.80 22.45 4.54
N VAL A 63 2.30 21.25 4.24
CA VAL A 63 1.90 20.02 4.92
C VAL A 63 3.12 19.19 5.27
N PHE A 64 3.13 18.65 6.48
CA PHE A 64 4.00 17.58 6.93
C PHE A 64 3.15 16.35 7.26
N GLY A 65 3.46 15.22 6.62
CA GLY A 65 2.88 13.92 6.95
C GLY A 65 3.91 13.08 7.71
N SER A 66 3.55 12.60 8.89
CA SER A 66 4.38 11.70 9.69
C SER A 66 4.16 10.24 9.29
N ALA A 67 5.22 9.43 9.44
CA ALA A 67 5.13 7.96 9.39
C ALA A 67 4.19 7.39 10.48
N THR A 68 3.93 8.13 11.55
CA THR A 68 2.96 7.78 12.60
C THR A 68 1.51 8.01 12.21
N GLY A 69 1.25 8.66 11.06
CA GLY A 69 -0.09 9.01 10.59
C GLY A 69 -0.52 10.45 10.92
N VAL A 70 0.22 11.14 11.79
CA VAL A 70 -0.04 12.55 12.14
C VAL A 70 0.22 13.46 10.94
N THR A 71 -0.70 14.37 10.66
CA THR A 71 -0.53 15.41 9.64
C THR A 71 -0.50 16.77 10.30
N ARG A 72 0.51 17.59 10.04
CA ARG A 72 0.53 19.01 10.41
C ARG A 72 0.42 19.86 9.15
N TYR A 73 -0.44 20.88 9.18
CA TYR A 73 -0.62 21.75 8.03
C TYR A 73 -0.79 23.21 8.42
N TYR A 74 -0.36 24.10 7.52
CA TYR A 74 -0.38 25.55 7.68
C TYR A 74 -0.94 26.21 6.42
N PRO A 75 -1.75 27.29 6.54
CA PRO A 75 -2.25 27.89 7.79
C PRO A 75 -3.25 26.98 8.52
N ALA A 76 -3.54 27.22 9.80
CA ALA A 76 -4.50 26.39 10.55
C ALA A 76 -5.93 26.64 10.05
N THR A 77 -6.71 25.58 9.80
CA THR A 77 -8.16 25.67 9.54
C THR A 77 -8.86 24.62 10.37
N PRO A 78 -10.13 24.82 10.80
CA PRO A 78 -10.92 23.75 11.36
C PRO A 78 -11.04 22.61 10.34
N TRP A 79 -10.73 21.39 10.77
CA TRP A 79 -10.84 20.22 9.91
C TRP A 79 -12.32 19.92 9.64
N ARG A 80 -12.71 19.93 8.36
CA ARG A 80 -14.08 19.58 7.96
C ARG A 80 -14.24 18.07 8.00
N ALA A 81 -14.51 17.53 9.18
CA ALA A 81 -14.96 16.16 9.30
C ALA A 81 -16.25 16.01 8.48
N PRO A 82 -16.34 15.05 7.55
CA PRO A 82 -17.58 14.78 6.84
C PRO A 82 -18.71 14.44 7.84
N LYS A 83 -19.97 14.47 7.39
CA LYS A 83 -21.11 13.98 8.23
C LYS A 83 -20.99 12.49 8.59
N LYS A 84 -20.06 11.77 7.95
CA LYS A 84 -19.68 10.37 8.20
C LYS A 84 -18.31 10.34 8.89
N ILE A 85 -17.95 9.18 9.45
CA ILE A 85 -16.63 8.94 10.04
C ILE A 85 -15.54 9.34 9.04
N ASP A 86 -14.58 10.15 9.49
CA ASP A 86 -13.42 10.53 8.70
C ASP A 86 -12.41 9.39 8.67
N LEU A 87 -12.14 8.87 7.47
CA LEU A 87 -11.16 7.82 7.22
C LEU A 87 -9.86 8.38 6.65
N TYR A 88 -9.58 9.67 6.88
CA TYR A 88 -8.35 10.28 6.40
C TYR A 88 -7.12 9.75 7.13
N ASP A 89 -6.20 9.17 6.35
CA ASP A 89 -4.84 8.82 6.76
C ASP A 89 -3.84 9.38 5.74
N VAL A 90 -2.81 10.09 6.22
CA VAL A 90 -1.79 10.70 5.37
C VAL A 90 -0.94 9.69 4.63
N ARG A 91 -0.71 8.53 5.23
CA ARG A 91 0.16 7.47 4.69
C ARG A 91 -0.44 6.81 3.46
N ARG A 92 -1.76 6.97 3.26
CA ARG A 92 -2.52 6.47 2.11
C ARG A 92 -2.68 7.52 1.01
N ARG A 93 -2.09 8.72 1.16
CA ARG A 93 -2.27 9.81 0.18
C ARG A 93 -1.28 9.68 -0.97
N PRO A 94 -1.72 9.88 -2.24
CA PRO A 94 -0.84 9.77 -3.40
C PRO A 94 0.45 10.61 -3.28
N TRP A 95 0.33 11.86 -2.82
CA TRP A 95 1.47 12.75 -2.62
C TRP A 95 2.47 12.24 -1.58
N TYR A 96 2.00 11.55 -0.54
CA TYR A 96 2.86 10.95 0.48
C TYR A 96 3.55 9.71 -0.08
N ILE A 97 2.81 8.84 -0.76
CA ILE A 97 3.32 7.59 -1.33
C ILE A 97 4.38 7.85 -2.40
N GLN A 98 4.16 8.83 -3.27
CA GLN A 98 5.12 9.23 -4.32
C GLN A 98 6.43 9.78 -3.75
N GLY A 99 6.37 10.47 -2.61
CA GLY A 99 7.57 10.96 -1.93
C GLY A 99 8.27 9.89 -1.07
N ALA A 100 7.52 8.93 -0.54
CA ALA A 100 8.03 7.92 0.38
C ALA A 100 8.62 6.69 -0.32
N SER A 101 8.25 6.42 -1.57
CA SER A 101 8.64 5.20 -2.28
C SER A 101 8.94 5.47 -3.75
N SER A 102 9.96 4.78 -4.28
CA SER A 102 10.22 4.78 -5.72
C SER A 102 9.19 3.92 -6.46
N PRO A 103 8.97 4.17 -7.77
CA PRO A 103 8.15 3.34 -8.63
C PRO A 103 8.50 1.85 -8.54
N LYS A 104 7.49 1.00 -8.61
CA LYS A 104 7.64 -0.45 -8.39
C LYS A 104 6.92 -1.29 -9.44
N ASP A 105 7.55 -2.41 -9.77
CA ASP A 105 6.99 -3.52 -10.54
C ASP A 105 6.51 -4.59 -9.56
N MET A 106 5.19 -4.71 -9.40
CA MET A 106 4.54 -5.58 -8.41
C MET A 106 3.76 -6.71 -9.08
N VAL A 107 3.95 -7.94 -8.63
CA VAL A 107 3.04 -9.06 -8.96
C VAL A 107 2.34 -9.53 -7.70
N ILE A 108 1.01 -9.48 -7.73
CA ILE A 108 0.16 -9.99 -6.65
C ILE A 108 -0.30 -11.39 -7.02
N ILE A 109 0.04 -12.38 -6.20
CA ILE A 109 -0.44 -13.76 -6.36
C ILE A 109 -1.41 -14.10 -5.23
N VAL A 110 -2.59 -14.60 -5.60
CA VAL A 110 -3.66 -14.92 -4.65
C VAL A 110 -3.95 -16.41 -4.69
N ASP A 111 -3.90 -17.04 -3.53
CA ASP A 111 -4.31 -18.42 -3.34
C ASP A 111 -5.81 -18.56 -3.56
N VAL A 112 -6.21 -19.43 -4.48
CA VAL A 112 -7.61 -19.80 -4.75
C VAL A 112 -7.84 -21.30 -4.61
N SER A 113 -7.04 -21.97 -3.78
CA SER A 113 -7.26 -23.36 -3.37
C SER A 113 -8.55 -23.52 -2.57
N GLY A 114 -8.97 -24.78 -2.34
CA GLY A 114 -10.17 -25.07 -1.58
C GLY A 114 -10.13 -24.61 -0.11
N SER A 115 -8.94 -24.49 0.50
CA SER A 115 -8.77 -24.13 1.92
C SER A 115 -9.25 -22.72 2.21
N VAL A 116 -8.99 -21.78 1.30
CA VAL A 116 -9.35 -20.37 1.43
C VAL A 116 -10.84 -20.10 1.18
N SER A 117 -11.65 -21.11 0.88
CA SER A 117 -13.06 -20.91 0.53
C SER A 117 -13.87 -20.23 1.66
N GLY A 118 -14.83 -19.40 1.29
CA GLY A 118 -15.69 -18.68 2.25
C GLY A 118 -15.11 -17.34 2.71
N LEU A 119 -14.97 -17.15 4.04
CA LEU A 119 -14.59 -15.86 4.64
C LEU A 119 -13.15 -15.46 4.26
N THR A 120 -12.23 -16.42 4.25
CA THR A 120 -10.82 -16.16 3.98
C THR A 120 -10.58 -15.58 2.60
N LEU A 121 -11.15 -16.17 1.54
CA LEU A 121 -11.10 -15.62 0.18
C LEU A 121 -11.76 -14.24 0.11
N LYS A 122 -12.86 -14.01 0.84
CA LYS A 122 -13.51 -12.68 0.88
C LYS A 122 -12.57 -11.62 1.48
N LEU A 123 -11.87 -11.95 2.56
CA LEU A 123 -10.89 -11.07 3.17
C LEU A 123 -9.71 -10.82 2.23
N MET A 124 -9.17 -11.86 1.59
CA MET A 124 -8.08 -11.74 0.62
C MET A 124 -8.44 -10.82 -0.56
N LYS A 125 -9.64 -10.99 -1.13
CA LYS A 125 -10.14 -10.12 -2.20
C LYS A 125 -10.15 -8.65 -1.77
N ASN A 126 -10.67 -8.37 -0.57
CA ASN A 126 -10.69 -7.01 -0.04
C ASN A 126 -9.26 -6.48 0.20
N SER A 127 -8.36 -7.29 0.76
CA SER A 127 -6.96 -6.89 0.98
C SER A 127 -6.23 -6.58 -0.33
N VAL A 128 -6.47 -7.35 -1.40
CA VAL A 128 -5.90 -7.09 -2.73
C VAL A 128 -6.45 -5.79 -3.31
N ILE A 129 -7.76 -5.53 -3.16
CA ILE A 129 -8.37 -4.27 -3.60
C ILE A 129 -7.76 -3.07 -2.86
N GLU A 130 -7.63 -3.15 -1.54
CA GLU A 130 -6.97 -2.10 -0.74
C GLU A 130 -5.50 -1.92 -1.12
N MET A 131 -4.79 -3.01 -1.43
CA MET A 131 -3.40 -2.95 -1.90
C MET A 131 -3.30 -2.21 -3.24
N LEU A 132 -4.20 -2.49 -4.19
CA LEU A 132 -4.24 -1.79 -5.48
C LEU A 132 -4.47 -0.29 -5.32
N GLU A 133 -5.21 0.16 -4.29
CA GLU A 133 -5.41 1.58 -4.00
C GLU A 133 -4.12 2.29 -3.56
N THR A 134 -3.16 1.57 -2.99
CA THR A 134 -1.86 2.14 -2.61
C THR A 134 -0.92 2.37 -3.81
N LEU A 135 -1.28 1.85 -4.98
CA LEU A 135 -0.48 2.01 -6.19
C LEU A 135 -0.78 3.33 -6.90
N SER A 136 0.30 3.98 -7.29
CA SER A 136 0.32 5.22 -8.07
C SER A 136 0.40 4.94 -9.57
N ASP A 137 0.21 5.97 -10.38
CA ASP A 137 0.27 5.85 -11.85
C ASP A 137 1.69 5.51 -12.35
N ASP A 138 2.74 5.73 -11.56
CA ASP A 138 4.12 5.36 -11.91
C ASP A 138 4.42 3.88 -11.63
N ASP A 139 3.52 3.18 -10.95
CA ASP A 139 3.68 1.78 -10.60
C ASP A 139 3.13 0.85 -11.70
N TYR A 140 3.71 -0.34 -11.81
CA TYR A 140 3.27 -1.38 -12.72
C TYR A 140 2.86 -2.62 -11.94
N VAL A 141 1.70 -3.18 -12.27
CA VAL A 141 1.10 -4.29 -11.53
C VAL A 141 0.53 -5.36 -12.45
N ASN A 142 0.61 -6.61 -12.02
CA ASN A 142 -0.25 -7.68 -12.50
C ASN A 142 -0.78 -8.49 -11.32
N VAL A 143 -1.97 -9.05 -11.47
CA VAL A 143 -2.61 -9.87 -10.45
C VAL A 143 -2.86 -11.27 -11.03
N ALA A 144 -2.42 -12.28 -10.31
CA ALA A 144 -2.58 -13.67 -10.67
C ALA A 144 -3.25 -14.44 -9.54
N LYS A 145 -3.95 -15.49 -9.92
CA LYS A 145 -4.51 -16.48 -9.01
C LYS A 145 -3.79 -17.81 -9.21
N PHE A 146 -3.60 -18.56 -8.14
CA PHE A 146 -3.00 -19.89 -8.22
C PHE A 146 -3.78 -20.90 -7.37
N ASN A 147 -3.85 -22.11 -7.88
CA ASN A 147 -4.26 -23.32 -7.18
C ASN A 147 -3.29 -24.42 -7.61
N GLU A 148 -3.72 -25.40 -8.42
CA GLU A 148 -2.86 -26.35 -9.11
C GLU A 148 -2.06 -25.70 -10.25
N LYS A 149 -2.54 -24.57 -10.79
CA LYS A 149 -1.86 -23.79 -11.82
C LYS A 149 -2.02 -22.30 -11.54
N ALA A 150 -1.03 -21.52 -11.97
CA ALA A 150 -1.06 -20.07 -11.90
C ALA A 150 -1.56 -19.45 -13.21
N ALA A 151 -2.44 -18.46 -13.11
CA ALA A 151 -2.92 -17.68 -14.25
C ALA A 151 -3.22 -16.23 -13.87
N ALA A 152 -3.00 -15.30 -14.79
CA ALA A 152 -3.42 -13.91 -14.63
C ALA A 152 -4.95 -13.84 -14.43
N VAL A 153 -5.41 -13.02 -13.49
CA VAL A 153 -6.86 -12.85 -13.25
C VAL A 153 -7.55 -12.12 -14.40
N VAL A 154 -6.80 -11.29 -15.13
CA VAL A 154 -7.24 -10.60 -16.34
C VAL A 154 -6.53 -11.22 -17.55
N PRO A 155 -7.22 -12.00 -18.40
CA PRO A 155 -6.59 -12.69 -19.53
C PRO A 155 -5.93 -11.78 -20.57
N CYS A 156 -6.39 -10.53 -20.69
CA CYS A 156 -5.81 -9.57 -21.62
C CYS A 156 -4.50 -8.94 -21.13
N PHE A 157 -4.21 -9.01 -19.82
CA PHE A 157 -2.97 -8.48 -19.25
C PHE A 157 -1.91 -9.59 -19.17
N LYS A 158 -1.26 -9.83 -20.31
CA LYS A 158 -0.19 -10.85 -20.44
C LYS A 158 1.11 -10.47 -19.71
N THR A 159 1.30 -9.17 -19.47
CA THR A 159 2.45 -8.58 -18.80
C THR A 159 1.98 -7.64 -17.69
N LEU A 160 2.92 -7.10 -16.91
CA LEU A 160 2.66 -5.96 -16.03
C LEU A 160 2.02 -4.80 -16.82
N VAL A 161 1.05 -4.14 -16.21
CA VAL A 161 0.39 -2.95 -16.75
C VAL A 161 0.47 -1.80 -15.75
N GLN A 162 0.45 -0.57 -16.27
CA GLN A 162 0.47 0.62 -15.43
C GLN A 162 -0.76 0.65 -14.50
N ALA A 163 -0.55 0.98 -13.22
CA ALA A 163 -1.57 0.99 -12.18
C ALA A 163 -2.46 2.25 -12.21
N ASN A 164 -2.87 2.67 -13.42
CA ASN A 164 -3.81 3.79 -13.58
C ASN A 164 -5.21 3.43 -13.09
N ASN A 165 -6.04 4.45 -12.82
CA ASN A 165 -7.40 4.25 -12.30
C ASN A 165 -8.25 3.29 -13.15
N ARG A 166 -8.11 3.30 -14.48
CA ARG A 166 -8.87 2.41 -15.37
C ARG A 166 -8.45 0.95 -15.20
N ASN A 167 -7.14 0.67 -15.19
CA ASN A 167 -6.60 -0.68 -15.03
C ASN A 167 -6.87 -1.21 -13.62
N LYS A 168 -6.76 -0.36 -12.59
CA LYS A 168 -7.14 -0.70 -11.21
C LYS A 168 -8.59 -1.14 -11.13
N GLU A 169 -9.53 -0.42 -11.75
CA GLU A 169 -10.94 -0.83 -11.78
C GLU A 169 -11.18 -2.17 -12.48
N ILE A 170 -10.43 -2.48 -13.55
CA ILE A 170 -10.50 -3.78 -14.23
C ILE A 170 -10.01 -4.89 -13.29
N PHE A 171 -8.88 -4.69 -12.62
CA PHE A 171 -8.37 -5.65 -11.64
C PHE A 171 -9.34 -5.88 -10.50
N LYS A 172 -9.93 -4.82 -9.93
CA LYS A 172 -10.91 -4.94 -8.83
C LYS A 172 -12.08 -5.83 -9.21
N LYS A 173 -12.64 -5.67 -10.42
CA LYS A 173 -13.73 -6.51 -10.93
C LYS A 173 -13.29 -7.97 -11.07
N ALA A 174 -12.14 -8.22 -11.70
CA ALA A 174 -11.61 -9.57 -11.87
C ALA A 174 -11.27 -10.27 -10.54
N VAL A 175 -10.78 -9.52 -9.55
CA VAL A 175 -10.50 -10.01 -8.19
C VAL A 175 -11.79 -10.44 -7.48
N CYS A 176 -12.87 -9.65 -7.62
CA CYS A 176 -14.18 -10.00 -7.07
C CYS A 176 -14.73 -11.32 -7.63
N ASP A 177 -14.44 -11.64 -8.89
CA ASP A 177 -14.95 -12.83 -9.58
C ASP A 177 -14.15 -14.13 -9.28
N MET A 178 -13.07 -14.06 -8.50
CA MET A 178 -12.29 -15.26 -8.15
C MET A 178 -13.12 -16.26 -7.34
N SER A 179 -12.90 -17.56 -7.57
CA SER A 179 -13.55 -18.64 -6.82
C SER A 179 -12.52 -19.67 -6.38
N ALA A 180 -12.66 -20.14 -5.13
CA ALA A 180 -11.78 -21.12 -4.50
C ALA A 180 -12.12 -22.54 -4.99
N LYS A 181 -11.15 -23.22 -5.62
CA LYS A 181 -11.26 -24.62 -6.09
C LYS A 181 -9.86 -25.26 -6.23
N GLY A 182 -9.79 -26.56 -6.00
CA GLY A 182 -8.58 -27.37 -6.23
C GLY A 182 -7.61 -27.36 -5.05
N THR A 183 -6.40 -27.87 -5.27
CA THR A 183 -5.33 -27.90 -4.28
C THR A 183 -4.36 -26.73 -4.43
N THR A 184 -3.48 -26.56 -3.44
CA THR A 184 -2.51 -25.48 -3.39
C THR A 184 -1.17 -25.92 -3.98
N ASP A 185 -0.65 -25.19 -4.96
CA ASP A 185 0.72 -25.34 -5.45
C ASP A 185 1.44 -23.98 -5.50
N TYR A 186 2.27 -23.73 -4.48
CA TYR A 186 3.08 -22.52 -4.39
C TYR A 186 4.13 -22.40 -5.48
N LYS A 187 4.64 -23.54 -5.99
CA LYS A 187 5.70 -23.52 -7.00
C LYS A 187 5.17 -22.95 -8.31
N SER A 188 3.96 -23.33 -8.71
CA SER A 188 3.31 -22.73 -9.89
C SER A 188 3.09 -21.23 -9.72
N GLY A 189 2.60 -20.79 -8.55
CA GLY A 189 2.36 -19.39 -8.22
C GLY A 189 3.62 -18.53 -8.31
N PHE A 190 4.70 -18.95 -7.65
CA PHE A 190 5.96 -18.22 -7.68
C PHE A 190 6.66 -18.29 -9.03
N THR A 191 6.61 -19.42 -9.73
CA THR A 191 7.18 -19.54 -11.08
C THR A 191 6.53 -18.52 -12.03
N PHE A 192 5.20 -18.43 -12.02
CA PHE A 192 4.47 -17.44 -12.80
C PHE A 192 4.88 -16.00 -12.42
N ALA A 193 4.97 -15.70 -11.12
CA ALA A 193 5.34 -14.37 -10.65
C ALA A 193 6.76 -13.97 -11.09
N PHE A 194 7.72 -14.88 -10.98
CA PHE A 194 9.08 -14.64 -11.45
C PHE A 194 9.15 -14.48 -12.97
N GLU A 195 8.44 -15.31 -13.73
CA GLU A 195 8.37 -15.16 -15.19
C GLU A 195 7.78 -13.79 -15.58
N GLN A 196 6.74 -13.33 -14.89
CA GLN A 196 6.18 -11.99 -15.12
C GLN A 196 7.17 -10.86 -14.80
N LEU A 197 7.96 -10.99 -13.74
CA LEU A 197 8.92 -9.96 -13.30
C LEU A 197 10.25 -9.97 -14.04
N LEU A 198 10.72 -11.15 -14.46
CA LEU A 198 12.05 -11.35 -15.02
C LEU A 198 12.05 -11.44 -16.54
N ASN A 199 10.97 -11.90 -17.18
CA ASN A 199 10.94 -11.95 -18.64
C ASN A 199 10.99 -10.52 -19.20
N GLU A 200 12.03 -10.23 -19.97
CA GLU A 200 12.15 -9.00 -20.73
C GLU A 200 11.06 -8.97 -21.80
N SER A 201 9.95 -8.34 -21.47
CA SER A 201 8.94 -7.96 -22.44
C SER A 201 9.26 -6.57 -22.94
N SER A 202 8.94 -6.27 -24.20
CA SER A 202 8.99 -4.92 -24.76
C SER A 202 7.98 -3.96 -24.12
N ALA A 203 7.28 -4.38 -23.06
CA ALA A 203 6.29 -3.61 -22.36
C ALA A 203 6.97 -2.58 -21.44
N PRO A 204 6.40 -1.36 -21.31
CA PRO A 204 6.87 -0.39 -20.34
C PRO A 204 6.85 -0.97 -18.91
N ARG A 205 7.89 -0.68 -18.12
CA ARG A 205 8.05 -1.11 -16.72
C ARG A 205 8.66 0.02 -15.89
N ALA A 206 8.47 -0.01 -14.58
CA ALA A 206 9.15 0.93 -13.68
C ALA A 206 10.66 0.62 -13.59
N ASN A 207 11.03 -0.66 -13.70
CA ASN A 207 12.42 -1.16 -13.71
C ASN A 207 13.28 -0.71 -12.51
N CYS A 208 12.62 -0.45 -11.37
CA CYS A 208 13.27 -0.06 -10.13
C CYS A 208 13.06 -1.17 -9.09
N ASN A 209 12.03 -1.07 -8.25
CA ASN A 209 11.76 -2.07 -7.23
C ASN A 209 10.88 -3.21 -7.75
N LYS A 210 11.40 -4.44 -7.77
CA LYS A 210 10.63 -5.64 -8.12
C LYS A 210 10.12 -6.35 -6.87
N MET A 211 8.81 -6.60 -6.82
CA MET A 211 8.21 -7.25 -5.65
C MET A 211 7.09 -8.23 -6.01
N ILE A 212 7.00 -9.28 -5.20
CA ILE A 212 5.91 -10.27 -5.23
C ILE A 212 5.16 -10.17 -3.92
N MET A 213 3.83 -10.15 -3.98
CA MET A 213 2.96 -10.21 -2.81
C MET A 213 2.08 -11.44 -2.90
N MET A 214 2.15 -12.32 -1.92
CA MET A 214 1.38 -13.55 -1.85
C MET A 214 0.32 -13.46 -0.76
N PHE A 215 -0.92 -13.79 -1.11
CA PHE A 215 -2.04 -13.89 -0.17
C PHE A 215 -2.48 -15.36 -0.08
N THR A 216 -2.42 -15.95 1.12
CA THR A 216 -2.79 -17.36 1.39
C THR A 216 -3.25 -17.51 2.85
N ASP A 217 -3.86 -18.63 3.18
CA ASP A 217 -4.30 -18.99 4.53
C ASP A 217 -3.27 -19.86 5.27
N GLY A 218 -2.06 -19.98 4.75
CA GLY A 218 -1.03 -20.86 5.30
C GLY A 218 -0.70 -21.99 4.34
N GLY A 219 0.36 -22.75 4.66
CA GLY A 219 0.75 -23.89 3.85
C GLY A 219 2.03 -24.53 4.33
N GLU A 220 2.30 -25.71 3.80
CA GLU A 220 3.36 -26.60 4.29
C GLU A 220 4.67 -26.48 3.48
N ASP A 221 4.57 -26.02 2.22
CA ASP A 221 5.73 -25.90 1.33
C ASP A 221 6.38 -24.50 1.42
N ARG A 222 7.70 -24.47 1.32
CA ARG A 222 8.52 -23.25 1.25
C ARG A 222 8.89 -22.86 -0.19
N ALA A 223 8.66 -23.74 -1.17
CA ALA A 223 9.03 -23.56 -2.57
C ALA A 223 10.50 -23.09 -2.74
N GLN A 224 11.40 -23.61 -1.90
CA GLN A 224 12.80 -23.16 -1.82
C GLN A 224 13.54 -23.29 -3.15
N ASP A 225 13.26 -24.35 -3.90
CA ASP A 225 13.81 -24.62 -5.23
C ASP A 225 13.51 -23.50 -6.24
N ILE A 226 12.34 -22.88 -6.14
CA ILE A 226 11.96 -21.75 -7.01
C ILE A 226 12.78 -20.51 -6.67
N PHE A 227 12.98 -20.21 -5.38
CA PHE A 227 13.77 -19.07 -4.95
C PHE A 227 15.26 -19.24 -5.26
N GLU A 228 15.79 -20.45 -5.10
CA GLU A 228 17.15 -20.82 -5.49
C GLU A 228 17.40 -20.58 -6.98
N LYS A 229 16.44 -20.96 -7.82
CA LYS A 229 16.54 -20.81 -9.28
C LYS A 229 16.40 -19.36 -9.75
N TYR A 230 15.42 -18.61 -9.22
CA TYR A 230 15.03 -17.33 -9.80
C TYR A 230 15.54 -16.09 -9.07
N ASN A 231 15.83 -16.18 -7.78
CA ASN A 231 16.14 -14.99 -6.97
C ASN A 231 17.49 -15.05 -6.25
N TRP A 232 18.02 -16.24 -5.96
CA TRP A 232 19.28 -16.38 -5.24
C TRP A 232 20.48 -16.43 -6.21
N PRO A 233 21.66 -15.96 -5.78
CA PRO A 233 22.00 -15.41 -4.46
C PRO A 233 21.69 -13.91 -4.29
N ASN A 234 21.44 -13.17 -5.37
CA ASN A 234 21.40 -11.70 -5.36
C ASN A 234 20.19 -11.11 -4.62
N LYS A 235 19.07 -11.85 -4.58
CA LYS A 235 17.81 -11.47 -3.92
C LYS A 235 17.33 -10.10 -4.39
N THR A 236 17.18 -9.95 -5.70
CA THR A 236 16.76 -8.70 -6.35
C THR A 236 15.26 -8.46 -6.25
N VAL A 237 14.47 -9.54 -6.12
CA VAL A 237 13.02 -9.48 -5.95
C VAL A 237 12.69 -9.63 -4.46
N ARG A 238 11.86 -8.72 -3.93
CA ARG A 238 11.34 -8.80 -2.55
C ARG A 238 10.03 -9.58 -2.54
N VAL A 239 9.84 -10.47 -1.56
CA VAL A 239 8.67 -11.35 -1.50
C VAL A 239 7.94 -11.17 -0.18
N PHE A 240 6.75 -10.60 -0.22
CA PHE A 240 5.89 -10.42 0.94
C PHE A 240 4.83 -11.50 0.96
N THR A 241 4.58 -12.08 2.13
CA THR A 241 3.56 -13.10 2.35
C THR A 241 2.55 -12.59 3.37
N PHE A 242 1.27 -12.71 3.04
CA PHE A 242 0.14 -12.31 3.89
C PHE A 242 -0.66 -13.53 4.29
N SER A 243 -0.74 -13.78 5.59
CA SER A 243 -1.64 -14.80 6.15
C SER A 243 -2.98 -14.16 6.45
N VAL A 244 -4.04 -14.61 5.78
CA VAL A 244 -5.36 -13.97 5.89
C VAL A 244 -6.41 -14.90 6.49
N GLY A 245 -7.17 -14.38 7.46
CA GLY A 245 -8.28 -15.08 8.09
C GLY A 245 -7.90 -15.73 9.42
N GLN A 246 -8.90 -16.31 10.09
CA GLN A 246 -8.68 -17.17 11.25
C GLN A 246 -8.64 -18.61 10.78
N HIS A 247 -7.47 -19.23 10.88
CA HIS A 247 -7.23 -20.60 10.47
C HIS A 247 -6.19 -21.25 11.37
N ASN A 248 -6.15 -22.57 11.35
CA ASN A 248 -5.19 -23.37 12.11
C ASN A 248 -4.01 -23.87 11.27
N TYR A 249 -3.88 -23.42 10.02
CA TYR A 249 -2.77 -23.79 9.15
C TYR A 249 -1.45 -23.16 9.61
N ASP A 250 -0.34 -23.83 9.30
CA ASP A 250 0.99 -23.36 9.64
C ASP A 250 1.38 -22.14 8.79
N VAL A 251 1.86 -21.10 9.47
CA VAL A 251 2.34 -19.85 8.87
C VAL A 251 3.87 -19.78 8.86
N THR A 252 4.56 -20.73 9.48
CA THR A 252 6.02 -20.79 9.57
C THR A 252 6.68 -20.81 8.20
N PRO A 253 6.17 -21.54 7.19
CA PRO A 253 6.74 -21.49 5.83
C PRO A 253 6.62 -20.10 5.19
N LEU A 254 5.51 -19.39 5.40
CA LEU A 254 5.31 -18.03 4.90
C LEU A 254 6.31 -17.05 5.53
N GLN A 255 6.46 -17.14 6.86
CA GLN A 255 7.46 -16.34 7.59
C GLN A 255 8.87 -16.59 7.07
N TRP A 256 9.21 -17.86 6.80
CA TRP A 256 10.49 -18.21 6.21
C TRP A 256 10.68 -17.60 4.81
N ILE A 257 9.67 -17.68 3.93
CA ILE A 257 9.72 -17.11 2.58
C ILE A 257 10.00 -15.60 2.63
N ALA A 258 9.28 -14.87 3.50
CA ALA A 258 9.47 -13.42 3.65
C ALA A 258 10.89 -13.08 4.15
N CYS A 259 11.30 -13.73 5.24
CA CYS A 259 12.63 -13.53 5.84
C CYS A 259 13.77 -13.89 4.85
N ALA A 260 13.61 -14.96 4.08
CA ALA A 260 14.61 -15.41 3.13
C ALA A 260 14.79 -14.44 1.95
N ASN A 261 13.78 -13.64 1.62
CA ASN A 261 13.76 -12.74 0.45
C ASN A 261 13.78 -11.25 0.82
N LYS A 262 14.44 -10.89 1.93
CA LYS A 262 14.66 -9.50 2.41
C LYS A 262 13.34 -8.71 2.57
N ALA A 263 12.28 -9.39 2.98
CA ALA A 263 10.97 -8.81 3.22
C ALA A 263 10.49 -9.15 4.64
N ALA A 264 9.46 -8.44 5.10
CA ALA A 264 8.81 -8.71 6.38
C ALA A 264 7.59 -9.63 6.14
N PRO A 265 7.35 -10.63 7.00
CA PRO A 265 6.06 -11.33 7.02
C PRO A 265 4.98 -10.40 7.59
N LEU A 266 3.78 -10.45 7.02
CA LEU A 266 2.66 -9.58 7.38
C LEU A 266 1.34 -10.35 7.57
#